data_AF-A0A3D1WYQ8-F1
#
_entry.id   AF-A0A3D1WYQ8-F1
#
_cell.length_a   1.000
_cell.length_b   1.000
_cell.length_c   1.000
_cell.angle_alpha   90.00
_cell.angle_beta   90.00
_cell.angle_gamma   90.00
#
_symmetry.space_group_name_H-M   'P 1'
#
loop_
_entity.id
_entity.type
_entity.pdbx_description
1 polymer ?
#
loop_
_entity_poly.entity_id
_entity_poly.type
_entity_poly.pdbx_seq_one_letter_code
_entity_poly.pdbx_strand_id
1 'polypeptide(L)'
;MEVVVIKITKSKQSFIDYEGFVEKFKPRKTTDDCYTPPEVMEVVNSYVERRWGLDRSRFVRPFYPGGDYENFDYAANAVVVDNPPFSILSKIKSFYLARGIPFFLFCPSLTAFSGWNEQLDTIVCDANITYENGAVVRTAFCTSLPSEYVAESAPDLGEEINRVCDELKKRNVKSLSKYEYPDEVLTAAKLQWMAAHHTELRIRRGECCKIGALDAQKAVGKRIFGDGLLLSERAAAERAAAERAAAERAAVKVWTLSERERAVQAALGGE
;
A
#
# COMPACT_ATOMS: atom_id res chain seq x y z
N MET A 1 -8.54 25.02 63.34
CA MET A 1 -8.46 25.30 61.88
C MET A 1 -8.20 23.99 61.19
N GLU A 2 -9.23 23.38 60.59
CA GLU A 2 -9.08 22.19 59.75
C GLU A 2 -8.61 22.61 58.36
N VAL A 3 -7.55 21.97 57.89
CA VAL A 3 -7.04 22.12 56.51
C VAL A 3 -7.81 21.14 55.64
N VAL A 4 -8.72 21.66 54.80
CA VAL A 4 -9.44 20.87 53.81
C VAL A 4 -8.50 20.55 52.65
N VAL A 5 -8.10 19.28 52.54
CA VAL A 5 -7.36 18.78 51.37
C VAL A 5 -8.36 18.44 50.27
N ILE A 6 -8.46 19.31 49.27
CA ILE A 6 -9.28 19.08 48.07
C ILE A 6 -8.58 18.05 47.19
N LYS A 7 -9.12 16.82 47.14
CA LYS A 7 -8.74 15.82 46.12
C LYS A 7 -9.24 16.26 44.75
N ILE A 8 -8.34 16.69 43.89
CA ILE A 8 -8.63 16.96 42.48
C ILE A 8 -8.80 15.62 41.76
N THR A 9 -10.02 15.34 41.29
CA THR A 9 -10.36 14.15 40.50
C THR A 9 -9.85 14.25 39.06
N LYS A 10 -9.58 13.08 38.47
CA LYS A 10 -8.96 12.77 37.17
C LYS A 10 -9.64 13.35 35.91
N SER A 11 -10.46 14.39 35.99
CA SER A 11 -11.22 14.92 34.84
C SER A 11 -10.66 16.21 34.23
N LYS A 12 -9.45 16.65 34.61
CA LYS A 12 -8.81 17.87 34.08
C LYS A 12 -7.51 17.62 33.28
N GLN A 13 -7.30 16.41 32.75
CA GLN A 13 -6.14 16.12 31.90
C GLN A 13 -6.39 16.40 30.39
N SER A 14 -7.52 17.01 30.00
CA SER A 14 -7.89 17.18 28.59
C SER A 14 -7.52 18.53 27.97
N PHE A 15 -6.76 19.39 28.65
CA PHE A 15 -6.42 20.74 28.17
C PHE A 15 -4.95 20.96 27.80
N ILE A 16 -4.09 19.95 27.95
CA ILE A 16 -2.64 20.10 27.68
C ILE A 16 -2.28 19.76 26.22
N ASP A 17 -3.15 19.05 25.50
CA ASP A 17 -2.91 18.70 24.10
C ASP A 17 -3.58 19.69 23.14
N TYR A 18 -3.30 20.99 23.31
CA TYR A 18 -3.78 22.00 22.37
C TYR A 18 -3.14 21.80 20.99
N GLU A 19 -1.87 21.40 20.95
CA GLU A 19 -1.14 21.12 19.70
C GLU A 19 -1.72 19.91 18.96
N GLY A 20 -1.98 18.78 19.63
CA GLY A 20 -2.63 17.61 19.04
C GLY A 20 -4.13 17.80 18.78
N PHE A 21 -4.78 18.76 19.45
CA PHE A 21 -6.13 19.22 19.09
C PHE A 21 -6.10 20.04 17.79
N VAL A 22 -5.17 20.98 17.65
CA VAL A 22 -4.99 21.81 16.44
C VAL A 22 -4.54 20.97 15.25
N GLU A 23 -3.70 19.94 15.45
CA GLU A 23 -3.33 18.99 14.39
C GLU A 23 -4.53 18.27 13.76
N LYS A 24 -5.58 17.96 14.54
CA LYS A 24 -6.79 17.29 14.02
C LYS A 24 -7.58 18.15 13.05
N PHE A 25 -7.39 19.47 13.08
CA PHE A 25 -8.04 20.43 12.19
C PHE A 25 -7.15 20.89 11.02
N LYS A 26 -5.87 20.49 11.00
CA LYS A 26 -5.06 20.66 9.79
C LYS A 26 -5.65 19.77 8.69
N PRO A 27 -5.81 20.27 7.45
CA PRO A 27 -6.20 19.43 6.33
C PRO A 27 -5.30 18.19 6.31
N ARG A 28 -5.90 17.00 6.22
CA ARG A 28 -5.10 15.76 6.12
C ARG A 28 -4.20 15.91 4.91
N LYS A 29 -2.89 15.81 5.12
CA LYS A 29 -1.92 15.62 4.03
C LYS A 29 -2.45 14.48 3.17
N THR A 30 -2.73 14.78 1.91
CA THR A 30 -3.10 13.76 0.94
C THR A 30 -1.87 12.88 0.68
N THR A 31 -2.02 11.73 0.05
CA THR A 31 -0.85 10.95 -0.40
C THR A 31 0.09 11.76 -1.30
N ASP A 32 -0.43 12.79 -1.97
CA ASP A 32 0.32 13.73 -2.79
C ASP A 32 1.22 14.67 -1.94
N ASP A 33 0.98 14.79 -0.63
CA ASP A 33 1.72 15.67 0.30
C ASP A 33 2.71 14.90 1.21
N CYS A 34 2.95 13.61 0.93
CA CYS A 34 3.69 12.71 1.81
C CYS A 34 5.02 12.29 1.19
N TYR A 35 6.09 12.39 1.97
CA TYR A 35 7.41 11.99 1.52
C TYR A 35 7.53 10.48 1.39
N THR A 36 8.15 10.04 0.30
CA THR A 36 8.65 8.68 0.15
C THR A 36 9.72 8.42 1.21
N PRO A 37 9.64 7.29 1.96
CA PRO A 37 10.68 6.94 2.92
C PRO A 37 12.09 6.99 2.28
N PRO A 38 13.09 7.59 2.94
CA PRO A 38 14.43 7.74 2.38
C PRO A 38 15.06 6.43 1.91
N GLU A 39 14.84 5.34 2.65
CA GLU A 39 15.35 4.02 2.28
C GLU A 39 14.71 3.47 0.99
N VAL A 40 13.42 3.77 0.76
CA VAL A 40 12.73 3.40 -0.49
C VAL A 40 13.23 4.26 -1.65
N MET A 41 13.44 5.57 -1.42
CA MET A 41 14.06 6.44 -2.43
C MET A 41 15.46 5.94 -2.80
N GLU A 42 16.26 5.47 -1.86
CA GLU A 42 17.60 4.95 -2.18
C GLU A 42 17.54 3.70 -3.06
N VAL A 43 16.62 2.77 -2.80
CA VAL A 43 16.41 1.61 -3.68
C VAL A 43 16.08 2.05 -5.10
N VAL A 44 15.13 2.98 -5.25
CA VAL A 44 14.72 3.49 -6.57
C VAL A 44 15.85 4.23 -7.27
N ASN A 45 16.56 5.10 -6.54
CA ASN A 45 17.70 5.81 -7.07
C ASN A 45 18.79 4.82 -7.55
N SER A 46 19.12 3.83 -6.72
CA SER A 46 20.11 2.80 -7.04
C SER A 46 19.70 1.95 -8.25
N TYR A 47 18.41 1.65 -8.38
CA TYR A 47 17.87 0.98 -9.55
C TYR A 47 18.05 1.81 -10.83
N VAL A 48 17.69 3.10 -10.80
CA VAL A 48 17.82 4.00 -11.96
C VAL A 48 19.28 4.19 -12.37
N GLU A 49 20.17 4.39 -11.39
CA GLU A 49 21.62 4.50 -11.63
C GLU A 49 22.19 3.25 -12.29
N ARG A 50 21.89 2.05 -11.77
CA ARG A 50 22.39 0.80 -12.35
C ARG A 50 21.84 0.53 -13.74
N ARG A 51 20.54 0.74 -13.95
CA ARG A 51 19.85 0.36 -15.20
C ARG A 51 20.25 1.24 -16.37
N TRP A 52 20.41 2.54 -16.15
CA TRP A 52 20.74 3.50 -17.22
C TRP A 52 22.18 4.03 -17.14
N GLY A 53 23.00 3.57 -16.19
CA GLY A 53 24.38 4.02 -16.03
C GLY A 53 24.50 5.52 -15.71
N LEU A 54 23.52 6.05 -14.96
CA LEU A 54 23.42 7.48 -14.65
C LEU A 54 24.10 7.83 -13.34
N ASP A 55 24.82 8.94 -13.30
CA ASP A 55 25.43 9.48 -12.09
C ASP A 55 24.37 10.01 -11.12
N ARG A 56 24.32 9.46 -9.90
CA ARG A 56 23.45 9.88 -8.80
C ARG A 56 23.42 11.38 -8.55
N SER A 57 24.54 12.09 -8.73
CA SER A 57 24.63 13.53 -8.49
C SER A 57 23.72 14.37 -9.41
N ARG A 58 23.24 13.78 -10.51
CA ARG A 58 22.32 14.42 -11.47
C ARG A 58 20.86 14.29 -11.07
N PHE A 59 20.54 13.49 -10.05
CA PHE A 59 19.16 13.21 -9.70
C PHE A 59 18.57 14.40 -8.94
N VAL A 60 17.45 14.92 -9.42
CA VAL A 60 16.75 16.05 -8.81
C VAL A 60 15.35 15.67 -8.36
N ARG A 61 14.88 16.36 -7.32
CA ARG A 61 13.60 16.10 -6.65
C ARG A 61 12.79 17.39 -6.51
N PRO A 62 12.11 17.85 -7.57
CA PRO A 62 11.37 19.09 -7.56
C PRO A 62 10.05 19.02 -6.78
N PHE A 63 9.61 17.83 -6.33
CA PHE A 63 8.36 17.64 -5.61
C PHE A 63 8.61 17.57 -4.10
N TYR A 64 8.36 18.70 -3.44
CA TYR A 64 8.36 18.86 -2.00
C TYR A 64 7.31 19.92 -1.62
N PRO A 65 6.89 20.02 -0.34
CA PRO A 65 5.95 21.04 0.10
C PRO A 65 6.43 22.45 -0.25
N GLY A 66 5.64 23.16 -1.06
CA GLY A 66 5.98 24.49 -1.58
C GLY A 66 6.95 24.48 -2.77
N GLY A 67 7.31 23.31 -3.30
CA GLY A 67 8.10 23.17 -4.52
C GLY A 67 7.33 23.56 -5.77
N ASP A 68 8.06 24.06 -6.76
CA ASP A 68 7.54 24.45 -8.07
C ASP A 68 8.37 23.78 -9.16
N TYR A 69 7.88 22.62 -9.62
CA TYR A 69 8.55 21.85 -10.66
C TYR A 69 8.58 22.58 -12.02
N GLU A 70 7.73 23.59 -12.24
CA GLU A 70 7.71 24.34 -13.50
C GLU A 70 8.85 25.37 -13.56
N ASN A 71 9.23 25.93 -12.40
CA ASN A 71 10.30 26.92 -12.25
C ASN A 71 11.57 26.38 -11.57
N PHE A 72 11.67 25.06 -11.39
CA PHE A 72 12.87 24.42 -10.83
C PHE A 72 14.08 24.59 -11.77
N ASP A 73 15.26 24.79 -11.19
CA ASP A 73 16.51 24.94 -11.94
C ASP A 73 17.05 23.56 -12.36
N TYR A 74 16.65 23.10 -13.54
CA TYR A 74 17.14 21.86 -14.13
C TYR A 74 18.48 22.11 -14.82
N ALA A 75 19.58 21.74 -14.15
CA ALA A 75 20.89 21.66 -14.80
C ALA A 75 20.80 20.84 -16.11
N ALA A 76 21.66 21.13 -17.09
CA ALA A 76 21.56 20.59 -18.46
C ALA A 76 21.56 19.05 -18.58
N ASN A 77 21.94 18.34 -17.53
CA ASN A 77 21.98 16.88 -17.44
C ASN A 77 21.18 16.31 -16.25
N ALA A 78 20.35 17.13 -15.62
CA ALA A 78 19.53 16.72 -14.48
C ALA A 78 18.51 15.67 -14.92
N VAL A 79 18.29 14.68 -14.05
CA VAL A 79 17.28 13.63 -14.23
C VAL A 79 16.32 13.70 -13.05
N VAL A 80 15.02 13.82 -13.32
CA VAL A 80 14.04 13.85 -12.25
C VAL A 80 13.81 12.41 -11.77
N VAL A 81 14.15 12.10 -10.52
CA VAL A 81 13.85 10.79 -9.90
C VAL A 81 13.08 11.05 -8.63
N ASP A 82 11.75 11.07 -8.72
CA ASP A 82 10.93 11.63 -7.63
C ASP A 82 9.49 11.13 -7.61
N ASN A 83 8.81 11.41 -6.50
CA ASN A 83 7.42 11.07 -6.26
C ASN A 83 6.51 12.31 -6.43
N PRO A 84 5.89 12.51 -7.60
CA PRO A 84 5.03 13.66 -7.86
C PRO A 84 3.65 13.52 -7.22
N PRO A 85 2.87 14.62 -7.10
CA PRO A 85 1.44 14.54 -6.85
C PRO A 85 0.75 13.77 -7.99
N PHE A 86 0.09 12.66 -7.66
CA PHE A 86 -0.47 11.76 -8.68
C PHE A 86 -1.67 12.37 -9.39
N SER A 87 -2.41 13.26 -8.72
CA SER A 87 -3.57 13.98 -9.26
C SER A 87 -3.25 14.80 -10.53
N ILE A 88 -2.01 15.24 -10.71
CA ILE A 88 -1.57 16.02 -11.87
C ILE A 88 -0.44 15.32 -12.67
N LEU A 89 -0.23 14.02 -12.46
CA LEU A 89 0.86 13.26 -13.09
C LEU A 89 0.89 13.40 -14.62
N SER A 90 -0.27 13.36 -15.29
CA SER A 90 -0.34 13.54 -16.75
C SER A 90 0.16 14.92 -17.20
N LYS A 91 -0.14 15.99 -16.44
CA LYS A 91 0.37 17.34 -16.73
C LYS A 91 1.90 17.39 -16.57
N ILE A 92 2.41 16.77 -15.51
CA ILE A 92 3.85 16.69 -15.21
C ILE A 92 4.61 15.95 -16.33
N LYS A 93 4.11 14.77 -16.74
CA LYS A 93 4.69 13.98 -17.84
C LYS A 93 4.78 14.81 -19.13
N SER A 94 3.69 15.47 -19.51
CA SER A 94 3.65 16.32 -20.71
C SER A 94 4.60 17.51 -20.60
N PHE A 95 4.71 18.14 -19.42
CA PHE A 95 5.64 19.25 -19.18
C PHE A 95 7.09 18.82 -19.40
N TYR A 96 7.50 17.68 -18.83
CA TYR A 96 8.87 17.19 -18.96
C TYR A 96 9.20 16.73 -20.37
N LEU A 97 8.29 15.99 -21.03
CA LEU A 97 8.45 15.59 -22.43
C LEU A 97 8.62 16.80 -23.35
N ALA A 98 7.77 17.82 -23.21
CA ALA A 98 7.83 19.02 -24.05
C ALA A 98 9.14 19.83 -23.88
N ARG A 99 9.83 19.67 -22.74
CA ARG A 99 11.10 20.35 -22.43
C ARG A 99 12.32 19.46 -22.59
N GLY A 100 12.15 18.19 -22.96
CA GLY A 100 13.24 17.22 -23.04
C GLY A 100 13.91 16.94 -21.69
N ILE A 101 13.17 17.07 -20.57
CA ILE A 101 13.68 16.78 -19.23
C ILE A 101 13.52 15.27 -18.98
N PRO A 102 14.61 14.51 -18.79
CA PRO A 102 14.53 13.07 -18.51
C PRO A 102 13.99 12.83 -17.09
N PHE A 103 13.13 11.82 -16.94
CA PHE A 103 12.52 11.52 -15.65
C PHE A 103 12.28 10.03 -15.41
N PHE A 104 12.22 9.66 -14.13
CA PHE A 104 11.73 8.39 -13.59
C PHE A 104 10.80 8.74 -12.41
N LEU A 105 9.49 8.67 -12.62
CA LEU A 105 8.48 9.14 -11.68
C LEU A 105 7.71 7.98 -11.07
N PHE A 106 7.37 8.12 -9.79
CA PHE A 106 6.44 7.21 -9.12
C PHE A 106 5.03 7.43 -9.69
N CYS A 107 4.23 6.36 -9.76
CA CYS A 107 2.83 6.43 -10.14
C CYS A 107 1.99 5.33 -9.45
N PRO A 108 0.64 5.47 -9.40
CA PRO A 108 -0.21 4.41 -8.87
C PRO A 108 -0.26 3.20 -9.82
N SER A 109 0.05 2.01 -9.32
CA SER A 109 0.14 0.78 -10.12
C SER A 109 -1.16 0.42 -10.84
N LEU A 110 -2.31 0.60 -10.19
CA LEU A 110 -3.61 0.21 -10.75
C LEU A 110 -4.08 1.13 -11.89
N THR A 111 -3.55 2.35 -11.95
CA THR A 111 -3.87 3.35 -12.98
C THR A 111 -2.62 3.77 -13.73
N ALA A 112 -1.59 2.93 -13.79
CA ALA A 112 -0.30 3.28 -14.39
C ALA A 112 -0.44 3.62 -15.89
N PHE A 113 -1.40 2.98 -16.57
CA PHE A 113 -1.76 3.26 -17.96
C PHE A 113 -2.68 4.49 -18.15
N SER A 114 -3.11 5.15 -17.07
CA SER A 114 -3.84 6.41 -17.20
C SER A 114 -2.92 7.51 -17.74
N GLY A 115 -3.29 8.06 -18.90
CA GLY A 115 -2.41 8.97 -19.64
C GLY A 115 -1.16 8.27 -20.20
N TRP A 116 -1.31 7.02 -20.66
CA TRP A 116 -0.30 6.30 -21.42
C TRP A 116 0.17 7.12 -22.64
N ASN A 117 1.46 7.01 -22.95
CA ASN A 117 2.12 7.66 -24.08
C ASN A 117 3.22 6.70 -24.57
N GLU A 118 3.26 6.44 -25.87
CA GLU A 118 4.23 5.53 -26.51
C GLU A 118 5.70 5.93 -26.34
N GLN A 119 5.97 7.20 -26.01
CA GLN A 119 7.32 7.70 -25.72
C GLN A 119 7.79 7.37 -24.29
N LEU A 120 6.94 6.75 -23.48
CA LEU A 120 7.20 6.45 -22.08
C LEU A 120 7.17 4.96 -21.82
N ASP A 121 8.01 4.53 -20.90
CA ASP A 121 7.97 3.19 -20.34
C ASP A 121 7.22 3.20 -19.00
N THR A 122 6.34 2.21 -18.81
CA THR A 122 5.57 1.99 -17.58
C THR A 122 6.04 0.73 -16.87
N ILE A 123 6.67 0.88 -15.71
CA ILE A 123 7.33 -0.21 -14.99
C ILE A 123 6.49 -0.61 -13.77
N VAL A 124 5.92 -1.81 -13.80
CA VAL A 124 5.09 -2.36 -12.71
C VAL A 124 5.90 -3.38 -11.91
N CYS A 125 6.02 -3.18 -10.59
CA CYS A 125 6.92 -3.97 -9.75
C CYS A 125 6.26 -4.60 -8.51
N ASP A 126 4.93 -4.59 -8.40
CA ASP A 126 4.23 -5.16 -7.23
C ASP A 126 4.69 -4.58 -5.85
N ALA A 127 5.13 -3.31 -5.83
CA ALA A 127 5.61 -2.66 -4.62
C ALA A 127 4.47 -2.05 -3.80
N ASN A 128 4.43 -2.35 -2.50
CA ASN A 128 3.52 -1.70 -1.54
C ASN A 128 4.30 -0.78 -0.61
N ILE A 129 4.33 0.51 -0.94
CA ILE A 129 5.09 1.52 -0.19
C ILE A 129 4.21 2.10 0.91
N THR A 130 4.73 2.10 2.14
CA THR A 130 4.09 2.80 3.27
C THR A 130 4.71 4.18 3.42
N TYR A 131 3.94 5.23 3.19
CA TYR A 131 4.39 6.62 3.34
C TYR A 131 4.38 7.08 4.80
N GLU A 132 5.01 8.23 5.09
CA GLU A 132 5.10 8.79 6.44
C GLU A 132 3.74 8.98 7.14
N ASN A 133 2.68 9.26 6.37
CA ASN A 133 1.32 9.38 6.91
C ASN A 133 0.64 8.02 7.20
N GLY A 134 1.34 6.91 7.00
CA GLY A 134 0.84 5.54 7.17
C GLY A 134 0.02 5.02 5.98
N ALA A 135 -0.16 5.80 4.92
CA ALA A 135 -0.83 5.34 3.71
C ALA A 135 0.01 4.27 3.02
N VAL A 136 -0.62 3.14 2.68
CA VAL A 136 -0.01 2.10 1.85
C VAL A 136 -0.50 2.28 0.44
N VAL A 137 0.42 2.52 -0.50
CA VAL A 137 0.09 2.66 -1.92
C VAL A 137 0.80 1.58 -2.71
N ARG A 138 0.06 0.98 -3.63
CA ARG A 138 0.58 0.07 -4.62
C ARG A 138 1.22 0.88 -5.75
N THR A 139 2.54 0.88 -5.79
CA THR A 139 3.33 1.80 -6.61
C THR A 139 3.90 1.10 -7.84
N ALA A 140 3.88 1.83 -8.96
CA ALA A 140 4.59 1.56 -10.19
C ALA A 140 5.43 2.79 -10.57
N PHE A 141 6.09 2.76 -11.71
CA PHE A 141 6.90 3.86 -12.21
C PHE A 141 6.59 4.17 -13.67
N CYS A 142 6.84 5.40 -14.08
CA CYS A 142 6.78 5.84 -15.47
C CYS A 142 8.02 6.67 -15.79
N THR A 143 8.66 6.40 -16.92
CA THR A 143 9.94 7.02 -17.26
C THR A 143 10.03 7.42 -18.74
N SER A 144 10.73 8.52 -19.00
CA SER A 144 11.16 8.94 -20.34
C SER A 144 12.60 8.53 -20.66
N LEU A 145 13.27 7.82 -19.75
CA LEU A 145 14.62 7.31 -19.99
C LEU A 145 14.59 6.28 -21.13
N PRO A 146 15.69 6.14 -21.90
CA PRO A 146 15.71 5.26 -23.06
C PRO A 146 15.25 3.83 -22.74
N SER A 147 14.24 3.36 -23.47
CA SER A 147 13.69 2.02 -23.39
C SER A 147 13.16 1.61 -24.76
N GLU A 148 13.24 0.33 -25.09
CA GLU A 148 12.58 -0.27 -26.25
C GLU A 148 11.14 -0.71 -25.92
N TYR A 149 10.74 -0.60 -24.65
CA TYR A 149 9.46 -1.06 -24.13
C TYR A 149 8.57 0.13 -23.72
N VAL A 150 7.26 -0.03 -23.92
CA VAL A 150 6.23 0.93 -23.46
C VAL A 150 5.62 0.54 -22.12
N ALA A 151 5.85 -0.72 -21.69
CA ALA A 151 5.45 -1.24 -20.40
C ALA A 151 6.17 -2.54 -20.08
N GLU A 152 6.46 -2.76 -18.80
CA GLU A 152 7.16 -3.95 -18.34
C GLU A 152 6.85 -4.29 -16.87
N SER A 153 7.11 -5.56 -16.52
CA SER A 153 7.12 -6.03 -15.14
C SER A 153 8.56 -6.08 -14.62
N ALA A 154 8.85 -5.43 -13.49
CA ALA A 154 10.18 -5.41 -12.86
C ALA A 154 10.16 -6.08 -11.47
N PRO A 155 10.18 -7.42 -11.39
CA PRO A 155 10.11 -8.16 -10.13
C PRO A 155 11.27 -7.81 -9.19
N ASP A 156 12.50 -7.70 -9.68
CA ASP A 156 13.69 -7.42 -8.86
C ASP A 156 13.57 -6.08 -8.11
N LEU A 157 13.08 -5.03 -8.79
CA LEU A 157 12.79 -3.74 -8.17
C LEU A 157 11.72 -3.87 -7.07
N GLY A 158 10.71 -4.68 -7.35
CA GLY A 158 9.64 -4.99 -6.41
C GLY A 158 10.14 -5.66 -5.15
N GLU A 159 10.96 -6.69 -5.30
CA GLU A 159 11.58 -7.42 -4.19
C GLU A 159 12.46 -6.51 -3.33
N GLU A 160 13.29 -5.67 -3.95
CA GLU A 160 14.15 -4.71 -3.23
C GLU A 160 13.32 -3.70 -2.43
N ILE A 161 12.28 -3.11 -3.02
CA ILE A 161 11.40 -2.14 -2.34
C ILE A 161 10.62 -2.80 -1.20
N ASN A 162 10.01 -3.96 -1.47
CA ASN A 162 9.18 -4.66 -0.49
C ASN A 162 10.02 -5.12 0.72
N ARG A 163 11.26 -5.59 0.50
CA ARG A 163 12.20 -5.91 1.58
C ARG A 163 12.44 -4.71 2.51
N VAL A 164 12.76 -3.54 1.94
CA VAL A 164 12.97 -2.31 2.73
C VAL A 164 11.69 -1.89 3.46
N CYS A 165 10.54 -1.96 2.80
CA CYS A 165 9.27 -1.64 3.43
C CYS A 165 8.96 -2.56 4.61
N ASP A 166 9.27 -3.85 4.51
CA ASP A 166 9.05 -4.81 5.59
C ASP A 166 10.04 -4.63 6.75
N GLU A 167 11.29 -4.24 6.48
CA GLU A 167 12.23 -3.83 7.52
C GLU A 167 11.75 -2.59 8.27
N LEU A 168 11.26 -1.56 7.56
CA LEU A 168 10.68 -0.36 8.16
C LEU A 168 9.46 -0.68 9.03
N LYS A 169 8.58 -1.57 8.56
CA LYS A 169 7.45 -2.06 9.37
C LYS A 169 7.94 -2.78 10.63
N LYS A 170 8.94 -3.66 10.52
CA LYS A 170 9.49 -4.39 11.69
C LYS A 170 10.10 -3.45 12.74
N ARG A 171 10.75 -2.37 12.32
CA ARG A 171 11.28 -1.34 13.25
C ARG A 171 10.17 -0.60 14.00
N ASN A 172 9.03 -0.37 13.35
CA ASN A 172 7.95 0.46 13.87
C ASN A 172 6.81 -0.32 14.55
N VAL A 173 6.73 -1.64 14.35
CA VAL A 173 5.67 -2.48 14.91
C VAL A 173 6.19 -3.25 16.12
N LYS A 174 5.59 -3.00 17.30
CA LYS A 174 5.64 -3.98 18.41
C LYS A 174 5.08 -5.28 17.87
N SER A 175 5.90 -6.33 17.79
CA SER A 175 5.49 -7.62 17.26
C SER A 175 4.31 -8.18 18.07
N LEU A 176 3.11 -8.08 17.52
CA LEU A 176 1.99 -8.89 17.97
C LEU A 176 2.11 -10.22 17.25
N SER A 177 2.34 -11.28 18.01
CA SER A 177 2.28 -12.66 17.53
C SER A 177 0.96 -12.87 16.77
N LYS A 178 1.04 -13.17 15.47
CA LYS A 178 -0.10 -13.66 14.70
C LYS A 178 -0.43 -15.05 15.22
N TYR A 179 -1.68 -15.25 15.65
CA TYR A 179 -2.18 -16.56 16.05
C TYR A 179 -3.10 -17.08 14.97
N GLU A 180 -2.87 -18.31 14.55
CA GLU A 180 -3.81 -19.08 13.77
C GLU A 180 -4.60 -19.99 14.73
N TYR A 181 -5.90 -20.13 14.48
CA TYR A 181 -6.81 -20.87 15.34
C TYR A 181 -7.34 -22.08 14.59
N PRO A 182 -7.55 -23.22 15.28
CA PRO A 182 -8.04 -24.43 14.65
C PRO A 182 -9.51 -24.26 14.19
N ASP A 183 -10.03 -25.20 13.41
CA ASP A 183 -11.33 -25.08 12.75
C ASP A 183 -12.50 -24.96 13.74
N GLU A 184 -12.33 -25.51 14.94
CA GLU A 184 -13.29 -25.45 16.04
C GLU A 184 -13.38 -24.04 16.67
N VAL A 185 -12.44 -23.14 16.39
CA VAL A 185 -12.42 -21.79 16.98
C VAL A 185 -12.72 -20.72 15.94
N LEU A 186 -13.92 -20.14 16.04
CA LEU A 186 -14.34 -19.05 15.17
C LEU A 186 -14.12 -17.68 15.83
N THR A 187 -13.45 -16.78 15.14
CA THR A 187 -13.26 -15.39 15.56
C THR A 187 -14.03 -14.43 14.67
N ALA A 188 -14.32 -13.22 15.16
CA ALA A 188 -14.94 -12.17 14.34
C ALA A 188 -14.10 -11.82 13.11
N ALA A 189 -12.76 -11.80 13.25
CA ALA A 189 -11.85 -11.55 12.14
C ALA A 189 -11.96 -12.63 11.05
N LYS A 190 -12.10 -13.91 11.42
CA LYS A 190 -12.32 -15.00 10.45
C LYS A 190 -13.69 -14.87 9.77
N LEU A 191 -14.75 -14.53 10.50
CA LEU A 191 -16.07 -14.26 9.90
C LEU A 191 -16.03 -13.09 8.91
N GLN A 192 -15.33 -12.00 9.25
CA GLN A 192 -15.14 -10.87 8.35
C GLN A 192 -14.38 -11.29 7.08
N TRP A 193 -13.35 -12.12 7.22
CA TRP A 193 -12.60 -12.67 6.09
C TRP A 193 -13.50 -13.51 5.17
N MET A 194 -14.34 -14.39 5.73
CA MET A 194 -15.31 -15.18 4.94
C MET A 194 -16.27 -14.29 4.15
N ALA A 195 -16.81 -13.24 4.80
CA ALA A 195 -17.70 -12.27 4.16
C ALA A 195 -17.00 -11.52 3.01
N ALA A 196 -15.74 -11.12 3.20
CA ALA A 196 -14.94 -10.45 2.16
C ALA A 196 -14.67 -11.37 0.94
N HIS A 197 -14.67 -12.68 1.13
CA HIS A 197 -14.51 -13.68 0.06
C HIS A 197 -15.86 -14.24 -0.41
N HIS A 198 -16.94 -13.46 -0.24
CA HIS A 198 -18.30 -13.79 -0.70
C HIS A 198 -18.78 -15.18 -0.25
N THR A 199 -18.30 -15.63 0.90
CA THR A 199 -18.62 -16.94 1.46
C THR A 199 -19.48 -16.77 2.69
N GLU A 200 -20.73 -17.19 2.57
CA GLU A 200 -21.67 -17.14 3.67
C GLU A 200 -21.42 -18.30 4.64
N LEU A 201 -21.06 -17.95 5.87
CA LEU A 201 -20.95 -18.89 6.99
C LEU A 201 -21.97 -18.50 8.06
N ARG A 202 -22.86 -19.42 8.42
CA ARG A 202 -23.90 -19.22 9.44
C ARG A 202 -23.81 -20.31 10.49
N ILE A 203 -23.56 -19.94 11.74
CA ILE A 203 -23.56 -20.87 12.89
C ILE A 203 -24.95 -20.87 13.51
N ARG A 204 -25.58 -22.05 13.61
CA ARG A 204 -26.90 -22.17 14.25
C ARG A 204 -26.79 -21.93 15.76
N ARG A 205 -27.86 -21.42 16.36
CA ARG A 205 -27.97 -21.33 17.83
C ARG A 205 -27.81 -22.74 18.42
N GLY A 206 -27.01 -22.86 19.48
CA GLY A 206 -26.72 -24.13 20.15
C GLY A 206 -25.53 -24.90 19.59
N GLU A 207 -24.99 -24.52 18.42
CA GLU A 207 -23.80 -25.16 17.82
C GLU A 207 -22.48 -24.48 18.24
N CYS A 208 -22.50 -23.62 19.25
CA CYS A 208 -21.31 -22.96 19.75
C CYS A 208 -21.43 -22.46 21.19
N CYS A 209 -20.30 -22.24 21.85
CA CYS A 209 -20.21 -21.49 23.11
C CYS A 209 -19.13 -20.41 23.03
N LYS A 210 -19.27 -19.34 23.83
CA LYS A 210 -18.27 -18.27 23.90
C LYS A 210 -17.02 -18.75 24.64
N ILE A 211 -15.85 -18.49 24.06
CA ILE A 211 -14.55 -18.73 24.70
C ILE A 211 -13.68 -17.48 24.67
N GLY A 212 -12.96 -17.21 25.76
CA GLY A 212 -11.96 -16.12 25.82
C GLY A 212 -10.53 -16.58 25.57
N ALA A 213 -10.24 -17.87 25.73
CA ALA A 213 -8.93 -18.49 25.53
C ALA A 213 -9.07 -20.01 25.41
N LEU A 214 -8.20 -20.65 24.64
CA LEU A 214 -7.97 -22.10 24.71
C LEU A 214 -7.16 -22.45 25.96
N ASP A 215 -7.29 -23.67 26.49
CA ASP A 215 -6.50 -24.08 27.66
C ASP A 215 -4.99 -24.03 27.40
N ALA A 216 -4.57 -24.38 26.17
CA ALA A 216 -3.18 -24.20 25.73
C ALA A 216 -2.72 -22.73 25.77
N GLN A 217 -3.61 -21.77 25.50
CA GLN A 217 -3.30 -20.34 25.63
C GLN A 217 -3.27 -19.89 27.09
N LYS A 218 -4.18 -20.41 27.93
CA LYS A 218 -4.18 -20.12 29.37
C LYS A 218 -2.88 -20.55 30.03
N ALA A 219 -2.34 -21.71 29.64
CA ALA A 219 -1.07 -22.23 30.14
C ALA A 219 0.13 -21.28 29.94
N VAL A 220 0.05 -20.40 28.94
CA VAL A 220 1.09 -19.40 28.62
C VAL A 220 0.61 -17.96 28.85
N GLY A 221 -0.48 -17.76 29.60
CA GLY A 221 -1.01 -16.43 29.94
C GLY A 221 -1.53 -15.63 28.74
N LYS A 222 -1.93 -16.31 27.66
CA LYS A 222 -2.47 -15.71 26.43
C LYS A 222 -3.99 -15.87 26.35
N ARG A 223 -4.63 -15.09 25.49
CA ARG A 223 -6.07 -15.11 25.23
C ARG A 223 -6.38 -14.87 23.75
N ILE A 224 -7.60 -15.19 23.35
CA ILE A 224 -8.14 -14.83 22.04
C ILE A 224 -8.41 -13.33 22.04
N PHE A 225 -7.84 -12.62 21.06
CA PHE A 225 -8.08 -11.19 20.90
C PHE A 225 -9.53 -10.95 20.46
N GLY A 226 -10.30 -10.23 21.28
CA GLY A 226 -11.73 -9.99 21.03
C GLY A 226 -12.64 -11.19 21.36
N ASP A 227 -12.12 -12.22 22.04
CA ASP A 227 -12.81 -13.49 22.30
C ASP A 227 -13.17 -14.27 21.01
N GLY A 228 -13.75 -15.47 21.16
CA GLY A 228 -14.17 -16.32 20.04
C GLY A 228 -15.32 -17.25 20.41
N LEU A 229 -15.70 -18.09 19.46
CA LEU A 229 -16.68 -19.16 19.63
C LEU A 229 -15.98 -20.51 19.46
N LEU A 230 -16.22 -21.43 20.41
CA LEU A 230 -15.92 -22.84 20.21
C LEU A 230 -17.12 -23.49 19.54
N LEU A 231 -16.90 -24.09 18.38
CA LEU A 231 -17.91 -24.69 17.53
C LEU A 231 -18.12 -26.18 17.88
N SER A 232 -19.32 -26.69 17.63
CA SER A 232 -19.53 -28.14 17.54
C SER A 232 -18.75 -28.74 16.37
N GLU A 233 -18.49 -30.04 16.40
CA GLU A 233 -17.80 -30.75 15.31
C GLU A 233 -18.49 -30.53 13.95
N ARG A 234 -19.83 -30.54 13.92
CA ARG A 234 -20.58 -30.29 12.69
C ARG A 234 -20.36 -28.87 12.18
N ALA A 235 -20.43 -27.87 13.06
CA ALA A 235 -20.22 -26.48 12.69
C ALA A 235 -18.77 -26.18 12.28
N ALA A 236 -17.79 -26.85 12.91
CA ALA A 236 -16.39 -26.76 12.52
C ALA A 236 -16.15 -27.34 11.11
N ALA A 237 -16.73 -28.50 10.81
CA ALA A 237 -16.65 -29.10 9.48
C ALA A 237 -17.31 -28.24 8.39
N GLU A 238 -18.49 -27.67 8.68
CA GLU A 238 -19.16 -26.72 7.80
C GLU A 238 -18.30 -25.46 7.55
N ARG A 239 -17.67 -24.91 8.59
CA ARG A 239 -16.71 -23.80 8.46
C ARG A 239 -15.53 -24.19 7.57
N ALA A 240 -14.88 -25.34 7.82
CA ALA A 240 -13.71 -25.78 7.06
C ALA A 240 -14.04 -26.02 5.58
N ALA A 241 -15.24 -26.50 5.28
CA ALA A 241 -15.73 -26.62 3.89
C ALA A 241 -15.95 -25.24 3.26
N ALA A 242 -16.55 -24.30 3.99
CA ALA A 242 -16.74 -22.93 3.52
C ALA A 242 -15.41 -22.22 3.27
N GLU A 243 -14.43 -22.38 4.16
CA GLU A 243 -13.08 -21.78 4.03
C GLU A 243 -12.37 -22.25 2.75
N ARG A 244 -12.45 -23.55 2.44
CA ARG A 244 -11.89 -24.13 1.21
C ARG A 244 -12.60 -23.59 -0.05
N ALA A 245 -13.94 -23.54 -0.02
CA ALA A 245 -14.71 -22.99 -1.13
C ALA A 245 -14.44 -21.50 -1.36
N ALA A 246 -14.19 -20.73 -0.30
CA ALA A 246 -13.81 -19.31 -0.38
C ALA A 246 -12.46 -19.12 -1.07
N ALA A 247 -11.48 -19.95 -0.72
CA ALA A 247 -10.14 -19.90 -1.30
C ALA A 247 -10.13 -20.28 -2.79
N GLU A 248 -10.99 -21.22 -3.21
CA GLU A 248 -11.10 -21.66 -4.60
C GLU A 248 -11.87 -20.70 -5.52
N ARG A 249 -12.76 -19.86 -4.96
CA ARG A 249 -13.68 -18.99 -5.74
C ARG A 249 -13.10 -17.64 -6.16
N ALA A 250 -11.80 -17.43 -6.06
CA ALA A 250 -11.13 -16.26 -6.61
C ALA A 250 -11.08 -16.31 -8.16
N ALA A 251 -12.25 -16.32 -8.79
CA ALA A 251 -12.41 -16.41 -10.24
C ALA A 251 -12.22 -15.04 -10.89
N VAL A 252 -11.33 -15.00 -11.88
CA VAL A 252 -11.04 -13.82 -12.70
C VAL A 252 -12.11 -13.68 -13.79
N LYS A 253 -12.76 -12.51 -13.86
CA LYS A 253 -13.59 -12.14 -15.00
C LYS A 253 -12.69 -11.74 -16.17
N VAL A 254 -12.68 -12.55 -17.22
CA VAL A 254 -11.91 -12.29 -18.45
C VAL A 254 -12.78 -11.50 -19.43
N TRP A 255 -12.23 -10.42 -19.99
CA TRP A 255 -12.86 -9.60 -21.03
C TRP A 255 -12.35 -10.02 -22.41
N THR A 256 -13.19 -9.89 -23.44
CA THR A 256 -12.85 -10.28 -24.82
C THR A 256 -12.66 -9.06 -25.72
N LEU A 257 -11.69 -9.12 -26.64
CA LEU A 257 -11.48 -8.09 -27.65
C LEU A 257 -12.64 -8.01 -28.65
N SER A 258 -13.06 -6.79 -28.96
CA SER A 258 -13.99 -6.45 -30.04
C SER A 258 -13.33 -6.57 -31.43
N GLU A 259 -14.13 -6.60 -32.49
CA GLU A 259 -13.63 -6.64 -33.88
C GLU A 259 -12.74 -5.43 -34.20
N ARG A 260 -13.11 -4.23 -33.73
CA ARG A 260 -12.31 -3.01 -33.88
C ARG A 260 -10.93 -3.17 -33.25
N GLU A 261 -10.85 -3.73 -32.05
CA GLU A 261 -9.57 -3.93 -31.34
C GLU A 261 -8.73 -5.03 -32.01
N ARG A 262 -9.36 -6.06 -32.58
CA ARG A 262 -8.66 -7.07 -33.40
C ARG A 262 -8.11 -6.49 -34.69
N ALA A 263 -8.82 -5.56 -35.33
CA ALA A 263 -8.32 -4.85 -36.51
C ALA A 263 -7.12 -3.96 -36.17
N VAL A 264 -7.17 -3.25 -35.03
CA VAL A 264 -6.01 -2.50 -34.52
C VAL A 264 -4.84 -3.46 -34.26
N GLN A 265 -5.08 -4.57 -33.55
CA GLN A 265 -4.06 -5.58 -33.28
C GLN A 265 -3.41 -6.12 -34.56
N ALA A 266 -4.19 -6.38 -35.60
CA ALA A 266 -3.69 -6.89 -36.88
C ALA A 266 -2.86 -5.86 -37.67
N ALA A 267 -3.02 -4.56 -37.39
CA ALA A 267 -2.24 -3.50 -37.99
C ALA A 267 -0.93 -3.20 -37.24
N LEU A 268 -0.77 -3.69 -36.00
CA LEU A 268 0.46 -3.54 -35.22
C LEU A 268 1.53 -4.54 -35.70
N GLY A 269 2.78 -4.09 -35.82
CA GLY A 269 3.91 -4.94 -36.24
C GLY A 269 4.07 -5.10 -37.77
N GLY A 270 3.39 -4.28 -38.56
CA GLY A 270 3.69 -4.10 -39.98
C GLY A 270 4.90 -3.19 -40.17
N GLU A 271 5.90 -3.70 -40.91
CA GLU A 271 7.23 -3.16 -41.28
C GLU A 271 7.63 -1.76 -40.78
#